data_AF-A0A420Z9B6-F1
#
_entry.id   AF-A0A420Z9B6-F1
#
_cell.length_a   1.000
_cell.length_b   1.000
_cell.length_c   1.000
_cell.angle_alpha   90.00
_cell.angle_beta   90.00
_cell.angle_gamma   90.00
#
_symmetry.space_group_name_H-M   'P 1'
#
loop_
_entity.id
_entity.type
_entity.pdbx_description
1 polymer ?
#
loop_
_entity_poly.entity_id
_entity_poly.type
_entity_poly.pdbx_seq_one_letter_code
_entity_poly.pdbx_strand_id
1 'polypeptide(L)'
;MSKKIVLLLTSFVLLWSISINQSLWLDEAISANIASRYSYSQIVNNFSLHDFHPPGHYFLLKFWTSSFGNSVLALRTLSLLFALISIYFIYLIGGLWPAIFLALNPLFLYYAQENRMYAMVSAFLLITFYFLQKIKSATKPKFKQIFLFNLFIFLSFLTFYGSIFFILTLFIYSFFYSKNKTFLSW
;
A
#
# COMPACT_ATOMS: atom_id res chain seq x y z
N MET A 1 -20.44 -7.11 2.69
CA MET A 1 -19.68 -6.83 1.45
C MET A 1 -20.57 -7.16 0.25
N SER A 2 -20.58 -6.36 -0.82
CA SER A 2 -21.37 -6.70 -2.00
C SER A 2 -20.77 -7.96 -2.68
N LYS A 3 -21.61 -8.84 -3.24
CA LYS A 3 -21.11 -10.03 -3.97
C LYS A 3 -20.12 -9.65 -5.09
N LYS A 4 -20.29 -8.45 -5.66
CA LYS A 4 -19.45 -7.89 -6.73
C LYS A 4 -18.01 -7.63 -6.28
N ILE A 5 -17.79 -7.08 -5.08
CA ILE A 5 -16.41 -6.83 -4.60
C ILE A 5 -15.69 -8.12 -4.21
N VAL A 6 -16.41 -9.11 -3.67
CA VAL A 6 -15.83 -10.45 -3.43
C VAL A 6 -15.35 -11.06 -4.74
N LEU A 7 -16.22 -11.06 -5.76
CA LEU A 7 -15.88 -11.58 -7.08
C LEU A 7 -14.67 -10.85 -7.67
N LEU A 8 -14.60 -9.52 -7.58
CA LEU A 8 -13.47 -8.74 -8.09
C LEU A 8 -12.15 -9.13 -7.40
N LEU A 9 -12.16 -9.24 -6.08
CA LEU A 9 -10.96 -9.63 -5.32
C LEU A 9 -10.53 -11.06 -5.68
N THR A 10 -11.47 -11.99 -5.80
CA THR A 10 -11.17 -13.36 -6.24
C THR A 10 -10.58 -13.37 -7.65
N SER A 11 -11.17 -12.64 -8.61
CA SER A 11 -10.65 -12.53 -9.97
C SER A 11 -9.23 -11.93 -9.99
N PHE A 12 -8.95 -10.93 -9.15
CA PHE A 12 -7.61 -10.36 -9.04
C PHE A 12 -6.59 -11.38 -8.52
N VAL A 13 -6.95 -12.20 -7.52
CA VAL A 13 -6.08 -13.28 -7.03
C VAL A 13 -5.79 -14.30 -8.13
N LEU A 14 -6.79 -14.65 -8.95
CA LEU A 14 -6.60 -15.57 -10.07
C LEU A 14 -5.69 -14.99 -11.16
N LEU A 15 -5.81 -13.71 -11.47
CA LEU A 15 -4.89 -13.04 -12.41
C LEU A 15 -3.47 -12.98 -11.84
N TRP A 16 -3.35 -12.67 -10.55
CA TRP A 16 -2.08 -12.61 -9.85
C TRP A 16 -1.36 -13.97 -9.83
N SER A 17 -2.08 -15.09 -9.73
CA SER A 17 -1.46 -16.41 -9.65
C SER A 17 -0.82 -16.90 -10.97
N ILE A 18 -1.14 -16.29 -12.11
CA ILE A 18 -0.65 -16.71 -13.44
C ILE A 18 0.88 -16.66 -13.53
N SER A 19 1.52 -15.63 -12.96
CA SER A 19 2.96 -15.38 -13.12
C SER A 19 3.76 -15.58 -11.83
N ILE A 20 3.19 -16.26 -10.83
CA ILE A 20 3.76 -16.28 -9.47
C ILE A 20 5.09 -17.03 -9.36
N ASN A 21 5.34 -17.98 -10.27
CA ASN A 21 6.51 -18.87 -10.26
C ASN A 21 7.75 -18.30 -10.97
N GLN A 22 7.72 -17.03 -11.40
CA GLN A 22 8.90 -16.39 -11.96
C GLN A 22 10.00 -16.24 -10.89
N SER A 23 11.26 -16.31 -11.31
CA SER A 23 12.41 -16.05 -10.44
C SER A 23 12.34 -14.63 -9.86
N LEU A 24 12.97 -14.44 -8.70
CA LEU A 24 13.09 -13.12 -8.08
C LEU A 24 14.01 -12.23 -8.92
N TRP A 25 13.65 -10.96 -9.05
CA TRP A 25 14.58 -9.92 -9.46
C TRP A 25 15.68 -9.72 -8.41
N LEU A 26 16.77 -9.04 -8.79
CA LEU A 26 17.92 -8.82 -7.91
C LEU A 26 17.52 -8.14 -6.59
N ASP A 27 16.69 -7.10 -6.67
CA ASP A 27 16.20 -6.32 -5.53
C ASP A 27 15.17 -7.07 -4.68
N GLU A 28 14.33 -7.91 -5.29
CA GLU A 28 13.48 -8.87 -4.57
C GLU A 28 14.31 -9.89 -3.78
N ALA A 29 15.38 -10.41 -4.40
CA ALA A 29 16.29 -11.36 -3.76
C ALA A 29 17.07 -10.73 -2.60
N ILE A 30 17.50 -9.47 -2.75
CA ILE A 30 18.09 -8.69 -1.65
C ILE A 30 17.08 -8.56 -0.49
N SER A 31 15.84 -8.18 -0.78
CA SER A 31 14.77 -8.05 0.22
C SER A 31 14.51 -9.37 0.97
N ALA A 32 14.47 -10.48 0.24
CA ALA A 32 14.31 -11.82 0.82
C ALA A 32 15.50 -12.22 1.71
N ASN A 33 16.72 -11.90 1.29
CA ASN A 33 17.95 -12.18 2.04
C ASN A 33 17.97 -11.40 3.36
N ILE A 34 17.64 -10.10 3.33
CA ILE A 34 17.55 -9.25 4.52
C ILE A 34 16.54 -9.79 5.51
N ALA A 35 15.31 -10.07 5.05
CA ALA A 35 14.25 -10.61 5.90
C ALA A 35 14.69 -11.93 6.59
N SER A 36 15.42 -12.78 5.87
CA SER A 36 15.88 -14.08 6.35
C SER A 36 17.07 -13.98 7.31
N ARG A 37 18.08 -13.16 6.99
CA ARG A 37 19.38 -13.20 7.68
C ARG A 37 19.59 -12.14 8.74
N TYR A 38 18.93 -10.98 8.63
CA TYR A 38 19.18 -9.84 9.50
C TYR A 38 18.18 -9.84 10.66
N SER A 39 18.62 -9.52 11.88
CA SER A 39 17.73 -9.15 12.98
C SER A 39 17.07 -7.79 12.73
N TYR A 40 15.99 -7.45 13.45
CA TYR A 40 15.37 -6.13 13.34
C TYR A 40 16.37 -4.99 13.61
N SER A 41 17.29 -5.18 14.57
CA SER A 41 18.35 -4.21 14.85
C SER A 41 19.34 -4.08 13.69
N GLN A 42 19.76 -5.20 13.09
CA GLN A 42 20.67 -5.19 11.94
C GLN A 42 20.02 -4.58 10.69
N ILE A 43 18.69 -4.71 10.51
CA ILE A 43 17.98 -4.02 9.43
C ILE A 43 18.18 -2.51 9.55
N VAL A 44 18.07 -1.95 10.75
CA VAL A 44 18.25 -0.50 10.98
C VAL A 44 19.71 -0.08 10.91
N ASN A 45 20.56 -0.75 11.70
CA ASN A 45 21.91 -0.29 11.99
C ASN A 45 22.95 -0.70 10.95
N ASN A 46 22.63 -1.66 10.07
CA ASN A 46 23.58 -2.16 9.08
C ASN A 46 23.05 -1.97 7.66
N PHE A 47 21.82 -2.40 7.39
CA PHE A 47 21.28 -2.38 6.03
C PHE A 47 20.70 -1.00 5.65
N SER A 48 19.78 -0.46 6.46
CA SER A 48 19.03 0.76 6.10
C SER A 48 19.89 2.02 6.03
N LEU A 49 21.09 2.01 6.62
CA LEU A 49 22.06 3.11 6.49
C LEU A 49 22.64 3.25 5.08
N HIS A 50 22.56 2.18 4.28
CA HIS A 50 23.13 2.10 2.93
C HIS A 50 22.08 1.82 1.85
N ASP A 51 20.80 1.72 2.22
CA ASP A 51 19.69 1.58 1.28
C ASP A 51 18.98 2.94 1.08
N PHE A 52 18.43 3.14 -0.10
CA PHE A 52 17.60 4.29 -0.44
C PHE A 52 16.19 4.19 0.16
N HIS A 53 15.82 3.03 0.72
CA HIS A 53 14.48 2.75 1.20
C HIS A 53 14.45 2.66 2.73
N PRO A 54 13.43 3.24 3.39
CA PRO A 54 13.27 3.13 4.82
C PRO A 54 12.86 1.71 5.27
N PRO A 55 13.06 1.36 6.56
CA PRO A 55 13.05 -0.03 7.02
C PRO A 55 11.67 -0.71 7.07
N GLY A 56 10.58 0.03 6.91
CA GLY A 56 9.22 -0.43 7.22
C GLY A 56 8.79 -1.67 6.45
N HIS A 57 9.12 -1.73 5.16
CA HIS A 57 8.85 -2.92 4.34
C HIS A 57 9.63 -4.14 4.84
N TYR A 58 10.92 -3.98 5.14
CA TYR A 58 11.77 -5.09 5.58
C TYR A 58 11.37 -5.64 6.95
N PHE A 59 10.92 -4.78 7.86
CA PHE A 59 10.38 -5.22 9.15
C PHE A 59 9.15 -6.10 8.96
N LEU A 60 8.20 -5.65 8.16
CA LEU A 60 6.98 -6.41 7.95
C LEU A 60 7.26 -7.69 7.15
N LEU A 61 8.15 -7.63 6.17
CA LEU A 61 8.58 -8.79 5.41
C LEU A 61 9.24 -9.84 6.32
N LYS A 62 10.13 -9.42 7.23
CA LYS A 62 10.75 -10.32 8.22
C LYS A 62 9.70 -10.99 9.12
N PHE A 63 8.74 -10.22 9.62
CA PHE A 63 7.65 -10.77 10.43
C PHE A 63 6.77 -11.75 9.63
N TRP A 64 6.52 -11.43 8.36
CA TRP A 64 5.75 -12.27 7.46
C TRP A 64 6.46 -13.60 7.20
N THR A 65 7.75 -13.55 6.87
CA THR A 65 8.52 -14.75 6.57
C THR A 65 8.79 -15.63 7.78
N SER A 66 8.81 -15.07 9.00
CA SER A 66 8.85 -15.89 10.22
C SER A 66 7.59 -16.73 10.42
N SER A 67 6.47 -16.34 9.82
CA SER A 67 5.18 -17.02 9.95
C SER A 67 4.86 -17.93 8.75
N PHE A 68 5.18 -17.49 7.52
CA PHE A 68 4.82 -18.17 6.27
C PHE A 68 6.01 -18.80 5.53
N GLY A 69 7.23 -18.61 6.03
CA GLY A 69 8.47 -19.11 5.42
C GLY A 69 9.04 -18.18 4.35
N ASN A 70 10.12 -18.64 3.70
CA ASN A 70 10.94 -17.85 2.75
C ASN A 70 10.75 -18.28 1.28
N SER A 71 9.68 -18.99 0.95
CA SER A 71 9.41 -19.36 -0.45
C SER A 71 9.06 -18.10 -1.27
N VAL A 72 9.31 -18.13 -2.58
CA VAL A 72 8.91 -17.03 -3.49
C VAL A 72 7.42 -16.71 -3.35
N LEU A 73 6.59 -17.75 -3.21
CA LEU A 73 5.16 -17.61 -2.98
C LEU A 73 4.88 -16.86 -1.66
N ALA A 74 5.50 -17.28 -0.55
CA ALA A 74 5.30 -16.64 0.75
C ALA A 74 5.68 -15.15 0.73
N LEU A 75 6.82 -14.81 0.11
CA LEU A 75 7.27 -13.43 -0.05
C LEU A 75 6.25 -12.57 -0.82
N ARG A 76 5.81 -13.06 -1.98
CA ARG A 76 4.90 -12.31 -2.87
C ARG A 76 3.47 -12.21 -2.34
N THR A 77 3.04 -13.13 -1.46
CA THR A 77 1.70 -13.03 -0.82
C THR A 77 1.56 -11.82 0.11
N LEU A 78 2.66 -11.28 0.66
CA LEU A 78 2.62 -10.03 1.40
C LEU A 78 2.20 -8.87 0.50
N SER A 79 2.80 -8.78 -0.69
CA SER A 79 2.45 -7.76 -1.70
C SER A 79 1.02 -7.94 -2.20
N LEU A 80 0.59 -9.19 -2.43
CA LEU A 80 -0.80 -9.49 -2.78
C LEU A 80 -1.77 -8.97 -1.71
N LEU A 81 -1.49 -9.21 -0.42
CA LEU A 81 -2.33 -8.73 0.67
C LEU A 81 -2.55 -7.22 0.59
N PHE A 82 -1.48 -6.45 0.39
CA PHE A 82 -1.58 -5.00 0.25
C PHE A 82 -2.23 -4.55 -1.06
N ALA A 83 -2.05 -5.30 -2.14
CA ALA A 83 -2.77 -5.04 -3.38
C ALA A 83 -4.29 -5.22 -3.20
N LEU A 84 -4.72 -6.26 -2.50
CA LEU A 84 -6.15 -6.49 -2.18
C LEU A 84 -6.71 -5.38 -1.28
N ILE A 85 -5.94 -4.95 -0.28
CA ILE A 85 -6.30 -3.80 0.58
C ILE A 85 -6.47 -2.54 -0.30
N SER A 86 -5.54 -2.29 -1.23
CA SER A 86 -5.62 -1.14 -2.14
C SER A 86 -6.90 -1.14 -2.98
N ILE A 87 -7.24 -2.29 -3.60
CA ILE A 87 -8.48 -2.45 -4.38
C ILE A 87 -9.71 -2.18 -3.50
N TYR A 88 -9.71 -2.73 -2.29
CA TYR A 88 -10.82 -2.52 -1.35
C TYR A 88 -10.98 -1.05 -0.94
N PHE A 89 -9.88 -0.35 -0.65
CA PHE A 89 -9.95 1.07 -0.28
C PHE A 89 -10.36 1.96 -1.46
N ILE A 90 -9.92 1.66 -2.68
CA ILE A 90 -10.45 2.33 -3.88
C ILE A 90 -11.95 2.08 -4.04
N TYR A 91 -12.44 0.85 -3.78
CA TYR A 91 -13.87 0.57 -3.78
C TYR A 91 -14.63 1.42 -2.75
N LEU A 92 -14.06 1.62 -1.55
CA LEU A 92 -14.67 2.48 -0.53
C LEU A 92 -14.67 3.97 -0.91
N ILE A 93 -13.69 4.41 -1.70
CA ILE A 93 -13.55 5.81 -2.14
C ILE A 93 -14.48 6.13 -3.32
N GLY A 94 -14.47 5.29 -4.37
CA GLY A 94 -15.08 5.60 -5.66
C GLY A 94 -16.05 4.54 -6.19
N GLY A 95 -16.30 3.47 -5.43
CA GLY A 95 -17.19 2.39 -5.84
C GLY A 95 -16.54 1.36 -6.77
N LEU A 96 -17.38 0.59 -7.47
CA LEU A 96 -16.95 -0.61 -8.19
C LEU A 96 -16.08 -0.30 -9.41
N TRP A 97 -16.44 0.70 -10.21
CA TRP A 97 -15.73 0.98 -11.48
C TRP A 97 -14.27 1.40 -11.28
N PRO A 98 -13.94 2.36 -10.38
CA PRO A 98 -12.54 2.66 -10.07
C PRO A 98 -11.76 1.45 -9.55
N ALA A 99 -12.41 0.59 -8.74
CA ALA A 99 -11.77 -0.61 -8.22
C ALA A 99 -11.47 -1.63 -9.33
N ILE A 100 -12.38 -1.78 -10.30
CA ILE A 100 -12.14 -2.62 -11.50
C ILE A 100 -10.98 -2.06 -12.30
N PHE A 101 -10.94 -0.75 -12.56
CA PHE A 101 -9.85 -0.15 -13.33
C PHE A 101 -8.49 -0.31 -12.65
N LEU A 102 -8.42 -0.20 -11.31
CA LEU A 102 -7.19 -0.48 -10.58
C LEU A 102 -6.83 -1.98 -10.67
N ALA A 103 -7.78 -2.88 -10.45
CA ALA A 103 -7.53 -4.32 -10.44
C ALA A 103 -7.08 -4.86 -11.81
N LEU A 104 -7.56 -4.26 -12.90
CA LEU A 104 -7.18 -4.63 -14.27
C LEU A 104 -5.96 -3.85 -14.77
N ASN A 105 -5.40 -2.93 -13.99
CA ASN A 105 -4.23 -2.17 -14.38
C ASN A 105 -2.99 -3.10 -14.40
N PRO A 106 -2.31 -3.27 -15.57
CA PRO A 106 -1.18 -4.20 -15.68
C PRO A 106 -0.01 -3.83 -14.76
N LEU A 107 0.25 -2.54 -14.57
CA LEU A 107 1.33 -2.05 -13.72
C LEU A 107 1.03 -2.34 -12.24
N PHE A 108 -0.22 -2.18 -11.82
CA PHE A 108 -0.64 -2.52 -10.47
C PHE A 108 -0.56 -4.02 -10.21
N LEU A 109 -0.99 -4.85 -11.17
CA LEU A 109 -0.86 -6.30 -11.09
C LEU A 109 0.61 -6.74 -11.01
N TYR A 110 1.49 -6.13 -11.81
CA TYR A 110 2.92 -6.37 -11.79
C TYR A 110 3.52 -6.08 -10.40
N TYR A 111 3.24 -4.92 -9.81
CA TYR A 111 3.73 -4.59 -8.46
C TYR A 111 3.06 -5.38 -7.33
N ALA A 112 1.89 -5.96 -7.56
CA ALA A 112 1.29 -6.92 -6.63
C ALA A 112 2.04 -8.26 -6.61
N GLN A 113 2.83 -8.56 -7.66
CA GLN A 113 3.65 -9.77 -7.77
C GLN A 113 5.09 -9.56 -7.30
N GLU A 114 5.58 -8.33 -7.16
CA GLU A 114 6.93 -8.10 -6.66
C GLU A 114 7.02 -8.16 -5.13
N ASN A 115 8.04 -8.82 -4.60
CA ASN A 115 8.44 -8.76 -3.18
C ASN A 115 9.10 -7.42 -2.82
N ARG A 116 8.36 -6.33 -3.01
CA ARG A 116 8.84 -4.94 -2.87
C ARG A 116 7.79 -4.06 -2.18
N MET A 117 8.23 -2.90 -1.71
CA MET A 117 7.43 -1.97 -0.92
C MET A 117 6.26 -1.30 -1.68
N TYR A 118 6.17 -1.46 -3.01
CA TYR A 118 5.24 -0.72 -3.86
C TYR A 118 3.76 -0.98 -3.56
N ALA A 119 3.36 -2.25 -3.44
CA ALA A 119 1.97 -2.60 -3.09
C ALA A 119 1.61 -2.09 -1.68
N MET A 120 2.55 -2.20 -0.74
CA MET A 120 2.38 -1.75 0.65
C MET A 120 2.18 -0.24 0.77
N VAL A 121 3.06 0.56 0.14
CA VAL A 121 2.91 2.02 0.16
C VAL A 121 1.65 2.47 -0.58
N SER A 122 1.27 1.81 -1.68
CA SER A 122 0.04 2.10 -2.41
C SER A 122 -1.19 1.93 -1.50
N ALA A 123 -1.23 0.84 -0.72
CA ALA A 123 -2.31 0.62 0.24
C ALA A 123 -2.34 1.72 1.31
N PHE A 124 -1.20 2.07 1.90
CA PHE A 124 -1.13 3.10 2.94
C PHE A 124 -1.55 4.49 2.44
N LEU A 125 -1.16 4.86 1.22
CA LEU A 125 -1.55 6.12 0.61
C LEU A 125 -3.05 6.16 0.30
N LEU A 126 -3.64 5.05 -0.15
CA LEU A 126 -5.09 4.95 -0.37
C LEU A 126 -5.90 5.01 0.92
N ILE A 127 -5.41 4.37 1.98
CA ILE A 127 -6.01 4.46 3.32
C ILE A 127 -5.91 5.90 3.84
N THR A 128 -4.76 6.54 3.66
CA THR A 128 -4.56 7.96 3.99
C THR A 128 -5.58 8.84 3.27
N PHE A 129 -5.75 8.66 1.96
CA PHE A 129 -6.71 9.42 1.17
C PHE A 129 -8.16 9.17 1.61
N TYR A 130 -8.52 7.92 1.90
CA TYR A 130 -9.85 7.58 2.43
C TYR A 130 -10.16 8.30 3.75
N PHE A 131 -9.23 8.30 4.72
CA PHE A 131 -9.46 9.01 5.97
C PHE A 131 -9.48 10.52 5.81
N LEU A 132 -8.69 11.08 4.89
CA LEU A 132 -8.76 12.50 4.55
C LEU A 132 -10.16 12.89 4.06
N GLN A 133 -10.76 12.10 3.18
CA GLN A 133 -12.14 12.34 2.71
C GLN A 133 -13.14 12.28 3.87
N LYS A 134 -13.02 11.29 4.76
CA LYS A 134 -13.88 11.18 5.94
C LYS A 134 -13.76 12.40 6.85
N ILE A 135 -12.54 12.87 7.11
CA ILE A 135 -12.27 14.07 7.92
C ILE A 135 -12.90 15.31 7.29
N LYS A 136 -12.74 15.51 5.97
CA LYS A 136 -13.26 16.68 5.26
C LYS A 136 -14.79 16.67 5.11
N SER A 137 -15.41 15.50 5.04
CA SER A 137 -16.86 15.34 4.99
C SER A 137 -17.56 15.53 6.34
N ALA A 138 -16.83 15.39 7.45
CA ALA A 138 -17.40 15.44 8.79
C ALA A 138 -17.52 16.88 9.29
N THR A 139 -18.65 17.21 9.92
CA THR A 139 -18.81 18.48 10.66
C THR A 139 -17.88 18.54 11.87
N LYS A 140 -17.69 17.40 12.55
CA LYS A 140 -16.69 17.18 13.60
C LYS A 140 -15.97 15.85 13.34
N PRO A 141 -14.71 15.87 12.86
CA PRO A 141 -13.96 14.64 12.61
C PRO A 141 -13.68 13.90 13.92
N LYS A 142 -13.82 12.58 13.90
CA LYS A 142 -13.56 11.74 15.09
C LYS A 142 -12.06 11.61 15.32
N PHE A 143 -11.62 11.60 16.58
CA PHE A 143 -10.20 11.40 16.93
C PHE A 143 -9.59 10.18 16.22
N LYS A 144 -10.31 9.05 16.17
CA LYS A 144 -9.88 7.84 15.46
C LYS A 144 -9.56 8.08 13.98
N GLN A 145 -10.31 8.95 13.28
CA GLN A 145 -10.07 9.24 11.86
C GLN A 145 -8.78 10.05 11.69
N ILE A 146 -8.59 11.06 12.54
CA ILE A 146 -7.37 11.89 12.54
C ILE A 146 -6.15 11.04 12.90
N PHE A 147 -6.26 10.19 13.92
CA PHE A 147 -5.19 9.29 14.31
C PHE A 147 -4.80 8.35 13.17
N LEU A 148 -5.77 7.66 12.55
CA LEU A 148 -5.50 6.73 11.45
C LEU A 148 -4.92 7.46 10.23
N PHE A 149 -5.41 8.65 9.89
CA PHE A 149 -4.83 9.49 8.83
C PHE A 149 -3.34 9.75 9.07
N ASN A 150 -2.96 10.22 10.26
CA ASN A 150 -1.56 10.49 10.60
C ASN A 150 -0.71 9.22 10.68
N LEU A 151 -1.28 8.13 11.20
CA LEU A 151 -0.60 6.84 11.29
C LEU A 151 -0.22 6.33 9.90
N PHE A 152 -1.14 6.35 8.94
CA PHE A 152 -0.85 5.86 7.58
C PHE A 152 0.06 6.79 6.78
N ILE A 153 0.08 8.10 7.07
CA ILE A 153 1.13 9.01 6.58
C ILE A 153 2.50 8.55 7.09
N PHE A 154 2.63 8.36 8.40
CA PHE A 154 3.88 7.91 9.01
C PHE A 154 4.34 6.56 8.45
N LEU A 155 3.44 5.59 8.35
CA LEU A 155 3.75 4.27 7.78
C LEU A 155 4.13 4.34 6.30
N SER A 156 3.54 5.25 5.52
CA SER A 156 3.93 5.48 4.12
C SER A 156 5.38 5.96 4.02
N PHE A 157 5.75 6.96 4.84
CA PHE A 157 7.14 7.45 4.90
C PHE A 157 8.12 6.40 5.39
N LEU A 158 7.73 5.58 6.37
CA LEU A 158 8.54 4.48 6.86
C LEU A 158 8.74 3.37 5.81
N THR A 159 7.91 3.34 4.77
CA THR A 159 7.92 2.32 3.72
C THR A 159 8.64 2.81 2.46
N PHE A 160 8.41 4.06 2.04
CA PHE A 160 8.98 4.60 0.81
C PHE A 160 9.02 6.14 0.84
N TYR A 161 10.20 6.75 0.74
CA TYR A 161 10.33 8.22 0.79
C TYR A 161 9.57 8.94 -0.34
N GLY A 162 9.42 8.31 -1.51
CA GLY A 162 8.63 8.86 -2.61
C GLY A 162 7.14 9.05 -2.29
N SER A 163 6.65 8.52 -1.16
CA SER A 163 5.31 8.83 -0.65
C SER A 163 5.08 10.33 -0.44
N ILE A 164 6.16 11.11 -0.23
CA ILE A 164 6.09 12.56 -0.07
C ILE A 164 5.32 13.24 -1.20
N PHE A 165 5.51 12.81 -2.45
CA PHE A 165 4.90 13.46 -3.60
C PHE A 165 3.38 13.35 -3.54
N PHE A 166 2.85 12.16 -3.27
CA PHE A 166 1.40 11.97 -3.15
C PHE A 166 0.85 12.68 -1.91
N ILE A 167 1.55 12.63 -0.77
CA ILE A 167 1.14 13.31 0.46
C ILE A 167 1.05 14.83 0.24
N LEU A 168 2.03 15.43 -0.45
CA LEU A 168 1.99 16.84 -0.83
C LEU A 168 0.78 17.14 -1.72
N THR A 169 0.48 16.28 -2.70
CA THR A 169 -0.74 16.41 -3.52
C THR A 169 -2.01 16.39 -2.65
N LEU A 170 -2.08 15.54 -1.62
CA LEU A 170 -3.23 15.51 -0.70
C LEU A 170 -3.38 16.80 0.12
N PHE A 171 -2.27 17.41 0.55
CA PHE A 171 -2.29 18.71 1.23
C PHE A 171 -2.74 19.82 0.29
N ILE A 172 -2.22 19.86 -0.94
CA ILE A 172 -2.62 20.82 -1.98
C ILE A 172 -4.13 20.67 -2.28
N TYR A 173 -4.59 19.44 -2.52
CA TYR A 173 -6.02 19.12 -2.69
C TYR A 173 -6.86 19.60 -1.51
N SER A 174 -6.35 19.47 -0.28
CA SER A 174 -7.05 19.92 0.92
C SER A 174 -7.21 21.44 0.98
N PHE A 175 -6.15 22.17 0.65
CA PHE A 175 -6.15 23.62 0.60
C PHE A 175 -7.11 24.19 -0.46
N PHE A 176 -7.15 23.61 -1.66
CA PHE A 176 -8.07 24.08 -2.71
C PHE A 176 -9.52 23.72 -2.42
N TYR A 177 -9.78 22.54 -1.86
CA TYR A 177 -11.14 22.14 -1.51
C TYR A 177 -11.77 23.01 -0.42
N SER A 178 -10.98 23.49 0.56
CA SER A 178 -11.51 24.39 1.60
C SER A 178 -11.88 25.77 1.03
N LYS A 179 -11.23 26.20 -0.05
CA LYS A 179 -11.55 27.46 -0.74
C LYS A 179 -12.76 27.35 -1.68
N ASN A 180 -13.01 26.16 -2.23
CA ASN A 180 -13.98 25.96 -3.32
C ASN A 180 -15.37 25.46 -2.91
N LYS A 181 -15.79 25.56 -1.63
CA LYS A 181 -17.23 25.40 -1.31
C LYS A 181 -18.13 26.40 -2.05
N THR A 182 -17.55 27.48 -2.59
CA THR A 182 -18.21 28.49 -3.44
C THR A 182 -17.94 28.34 -4.94
N PHE A 183 -17.01 27.48 -5.38
CA PHE A 183 -16.54 27.48 -6.79
C PHE A 183 -17.06 26.30 -7.63
N LEU A 184 -17.51 25.21 -6.99
CA LEU A 184 -17.99 24.00 -7.67
C LEU A 184 -19.50 23.75 -7.44
N SER A 185 -20.27 24.83 -7.31
CA SER A 185 -21.73 24.81 -7.35
C SER A 185 -22.24 25.11 -8.76
N TRP A 186 -21.82 24.29 -9.72
CA TRP A 186 -22.39 24.26 -11.07
C TRP A 186 -23.04 22.89 -11.28
#